data_AF-A0A6G2DP77-F1
#
_entry.id   AF-A0A6G2DP77-F1
#
_cell.length_a   1.000
_cell.length_b   1.000
_cell.length_c   1.000
_cell.angle_alpha   90.00
_cell.angle_beta   90.00
_cell.angle_gamma   90.00
#
_symmetry.space_group_name_H-M   'P 1'
#
loop_
_entity.id
_entity.type
_entity.pdbx_description
1 polymer ?
#
loop_
_entity_poly.entity_id
_entity_poly.type
_entity_poly.pdbx_seq_one_letter_code
_entity_poly.pdbx_strand_id
1 'polypeptide(L)'
;LDTDDLAGIKTHEYCTNNQPNNHSDHVDPYPYLAKWGISREQFKQDIENGLRAATGWQKNGTGYWYVHSDGSYPKDKFEKINGTWYYFDGSGYMLADRWKKYTDGNWYWFDNSGEMATGWKKIAEKWYYFNEEGA
;
A
#
# COMPACT_ATOMS: atom_id res chain seq x y z
N LEU A 1 -19.92 -12.19 10.55
CA LEU A 1 -20.61 -12.30 9.24
C LEU A 1 -21.11 -13.73 9.07
N ASP A 2 -22.37 -13.90 8.63
CA ASP A 2 -22.97 -15.20 8.25
C ASP A 2 -22.79 -16.30 9.32
N THR A 3 -22.97 -15.94 10.58
CA THR A 3 -22.96 -16.87 11.73
C THR A 3 -24.31 -17.58 11.87
N ASP A 4 -24.38 -18.66 12.65
CA ASP A 4 -25.65 -19.36 12.95
C ASP A 4 -26.52 -18.62 13.99
N ASP A 5 -26.01 -17.54 14.57
CA ASP A 5 -26.78 -16.70 15.50
C ASP A 5 -27.98 -16.06 14.79
N LEU A 6 -29.09 -15.89 15.50
CA LEU A 6 -30.28 -15.23 14.97
C LEU A 6 -30.02 -13.78 14.53
N ALA A 7 -29.08 -13.09 15.18
CA ALA A 7 -28.71 -11.71 14.89
C ALA A 7 -27.33 -11.59 14.22
N GLY A 8 -27.04 -10.40 13.70
CA GLY A 8 -25.75 -10.05 13.11
C GLY A 8 -25.84 -9.66 11.64
N ILE A 9 -24.68 -9.38 11.03
CA ILE A 9 -24.58 -9.07 9.60
C ILE A 9 -24.70 -10.38 8.82
N LYS A 10 -25.72 -10.45 7.93
CA LYS A 10 -26.00 -11.58 7.05
C LYS A 10 -25.95 -11.12 5.59
N THR A 11 -25.30 -11.88 4.72
CA THR A 11 -25.31 -11.63 3.26
C THR A 11 -26.64 -12.02 2.64
N HIS A 12 -26.92 -11.52 1.43
CA HIS A 12 -28.10 -11.96 0.68
C HIS A 12 -28.00 -13.46 0.37
N GLU A 13 -26.80 -13.94 0.01
CA GLU A 13 -26.57 -15.39 -0.15
C GLU A 13 -26.92 -16.20 1.11
N TYR A 14 -26.50 -15.74 2.30
CA TYR A 14 -26.85 -16.41 3.55
C TYR A 14 -28.36 -16.43 3.76
N CYS A 15 -29.05 -15.31 3.53
CA CYS A 15 -30.50 -15.25 3.63
C CYS A 15 -31.18 -16.18 2.61
N THR A 16 -30.76 -16.19 1.35
CA THR A 16 -31.24 -17.12 0.32
C THR A 16 -31.16 -18.57 0.79
N ASN A 17 -30.07 -18.94 1.46
CA ASN A 17 -29.84 -20.32 1.88
C ASN A 17 -30.51 -20.70 3.21
N ASN A 18 -30.82 -19.75 4.08
CA ASN A 18 -31.19 -20.03 5.48
C ASN A 18 -32.50 -19.40 5.94
N GLN A 19 -33.08 -18.45 5.20
CA GLN A 19 -34.33 -17.80 5.62
C GLN A 19 -35.55 -18.71 5.41
N PRO A 20 -36.52 -18.72 6.33
CA PRO A 20 -37.76 -19.46 6.13
C PRO A 20 -38.57 -18.84 4.99
N ASN A 21 -39.39 -19.65 4.30
CA ASN A 21 -40.23 -19.23 3.17
C ASN A 21 -39.44 -18.50 2.08
N ASN A 22 -38.25 -19.03 1.73
CA ASN A 22 -37.38 -18.41 0.76
C ASN A 22 -37.96 -18.45 -0.67
N HIS A 23 -37.87 -17.31 -1.36
CA HIS A 23 -38.18 -17.15 -2.79
C HIS A 23 -37.04 -16.49 -3.57
N SER A 24 -35.85 -16.37 -2.97
CA SER A 24 -34.66 -15.80 -3.59
C SER A 24 -33.76 -16.90 -4.14
N ASP A 25 -33.07 -16.63 -5.25
CA ASP A 25 -31.96 -17.41 -5.81
C ASP A 25 -30.65 -16.59 -5.83
N HIS A 26 -30.67 -15.40 -5.22
CA HIS A 26 -29.55 -14.47 -5.23
C HIS A 26 -28.40 -14.94 -4.32
N VAL A 27 -27.18 -14.62 -4.77
CA VAL A 27 -25.93 -15.02 -4.13
C VAL A 27 -24.98 -13.85 -3.88
N ASP A 28 -25.47 -12.61 -3.95
CA ASP A 28 -24.67 -11.41 -3.63
C ASP A 28 -24.31 -11.34 -2.12
N PRO A 29 -23.17 -10.70 -1.76
CA PRO A 29 -22.24 -9.95 -2.62
C PRO A 29 -21.04 -10.76 -3.15
N TYR A 30 -20.92 -12.04 -2.80
CA TYR A 30 -19.67 -12.80 -2.97
C TYR A 30 -19.14 -12.87 -4.41
N PRO A 31 -19.96 -13.11 -5.47
CA PRO A 31 -19.45 -13.14 -6.84
C PRO A 31 -18.90 -11.80 -7.33
N TYR A 32 -19.39 -10.67 -6.81
CA TYR A 32 -18.86 -9.36 -7.17
C TYR A 32 -17.56 -9.07 -6.45
N LEU A 33 -17.50 -9.35 -5.14
CA LEU A 33 -16.29 -9.18 -4.32
C LEU A 33 -15.12 -10.02 -4.84
N ALA A 34 -15.40 -11.27 -5.23
CA ALA A 34 -14.39 -12.18 -5.76
C ALA A 34 -13.73 -11.67 -7.06
N LYS A 35 -14.47 -10.92 -7.91
CA LYS A 35 -13.90 -10.29 -9.12
C LYS A 35 -12.80 -9.29 -8.82
N TRP A 36 -12.80 -8.72 -7.61
CA TRP A 36 -11.82 -7.75 -7.13
C TRP A 36 -10.81 -8.36 -6.14
N GLY A 37 -10.75 -9.70 -6.06
CA GLY A 37 -9.78 -10.40 -5.21
C GLY A 37 -10.16 -10.45 -3.72
N ILE A 38 -11.37 -10.05 -3.35
CA ILE A 38 -11.87 -10.18 -1.98
C ILE A 38 -12.57 -11.54 -1.86
N SER A 39 -11.91 -12.49 -1.21
CA SER A 39 -12.49 -13.81 -0.94
C SER A 39 -13.60 -13.73 0.10
N ARG A 40 -14.39 -14.81 0.25
CA ARG A 40 -15.43 -14.93 1.28
C ARG A 40 -14.82 -14.82 2.68
N GLU A 41 -13.66 -15.44 2.86
CA GLU A 41 -12.87 -15.44 4.09
C GLU A 41 -12.32 -14.03 4.39
N GLN A 42 -11.78 -13.33 3.38
CA GLN A 42 -11.32 -11.96 3.53
C GLN A 42 -12.48 -11.03 3.92
N PHE A 43 -13.62 -11.13 3.22
CA PHE A 43 -14.80 -10.32 3.54
C PHE A 43 -15.30 -10.57 4.97
N LYS A 44 -15.34 -11.84 5.41
CA LYS A 44 -15.68 -12.19 6.79
C LYS A 44 -14.70 -11.57 7.79
N GLN A 45 -13.40 -11.69 7.54
CA GLN A 45 -12.36 -11.10 8.39
C GLN A 45 -12.51 -9.57 8.48
N ASP A 46 -12.76 -8.90 7.36
CA ASP A 46 -12.89 -7.44 7.30
C ASP A 46 -14.15 -6.95 8.03
N ILE A 47 -15.27 -7.69 7.93
CA ILE A 47 -16.51 -7.36 8.64
C ILE A 47 -16.36 -7.59 10.16
N GLU A 48 -15.63 -8.63 10.57
CA GLU A 48 -15.50 -9.00 11.98
C GLU A 48 -14.41 -8.20 12.71
N ASN A 49 -13.35 -7.80 12.02
CA ASN A 49 -12.19 -7.15 12.63
C ASN A 49 -12.01 -5.68 12.18
N GLY A 50 -12.85 -5.22 11.26
CA GLY A 50 -12.72 -3.94 10.58
C GLY A 50 -11.66 -3.99 9.47
N LEU A 51 -11.91 -3.23 8.41
CA LEU A 51 -10.93 -3.06 7.33
C LEU A 51 -9.79 -2.17 7.83
N ARG A 52 -8.64 -2.77 8.13
CA ARG A 52 -7.40 -2.03 8.42
C ARG A 52 -6.49 -2.08 7.20
N ALA A 53 -6.58 -1.07 6.33
CA ALA A 53 -5.53 -0.87 5.36
C ALA A 53 -4.22 -0.62 6.13
N ALA A 54 -3.19 -1.43 5.87
CA ALA A 54 -1.89 -1.25 6.52
C ALA A 54 -1.28 0.07 6.02
N THR A 55 -1.35 1.11 6.86
CA THR A 55 -0.77 2.43 6.59
C THR A 55 0.68 2.50 7.04
N GLY A 56 1.43 3.48 6.55
CA GLY A 56 2.82 3.71 6.89
C GLY A 56 3.78 2.87 6.06
N TRP A 57 5.00 2.69 6.57
CA TRP A 57 6.03 1.90 5.91
C TRP A 57 5.66 0.42 5.85
N GLN A 58 5.71 -0.12 4.64
CA GLN A 58 5.48 -1.53 4.34
C GLN A 58 6.72 -2.11 3.66
N LYS A 59 6.86 -3.45 3.72
CA LYS A 59 8.01 -4.15 3.14
C LYS A 59 7.62 -5.53 2.62
N ASN A 60 8.23 -5.93 1.52
CA ASN A 60 8.19 -7.31 1.02
C ASN A 60 9.59 -7.73 0.51
N GLY A 61 9.67 -8.84 -0.24
CA GLY A 61 10.93 -9.34 -0.79
C GLY A 61 11.56 -8.45 -1.87
N THR A 62 10.80 -7.52 -2.46
CA THR A 62 11.27 -6.58 -3.49
C THR A 62 11.81 -5.30 -2.88
N GLY A 63 11.14 -4.75 -1.88
CA GLY A 63 11.54 -3.49 -1.27
C GLY A 63 10.53 -2.92 -0.28
N TYR A 64 10.72 -1.64 0.03
CA TYR A 64 9.82 -0.86 0.89
C TYR A 64 8.89 0.01 0.05
N TRP A 65 7.67 0.23 0.53
CA TRP A 65 6.76 1.26 0.02
C TRP A 65 6.08 1.97 1.19
N TYR A 66 5.43 3.10 0.94
CA TYR A 66 4.73 3.86 1.96
C TYR A 66 3.25 4.00 1.63
N VAL A 67 2.37 3.64 2.56
CA VAL A 67 0.92 3.75 2.39
C VAL A 67 0.38 4.92 3.21
N HIS A 68 -0.26 5.88 2.57
CA HIS A 68 -0.92 7.00 3.23
C HIS A 68 -2.17 6.53 4.00
N SER A 69 -2.70 7.41 4.86
CA SER A 69 -3.90 7.10 5.65
C SER A 69 -5.16 6.81 4.81
N ASP A 70 -5.19 7.31 3.58
CA ASP A 70 -6.25 7.07 2.60
C ASP A 70 -6.03 5.78 1.76
N GLY A 71 -4.96 5.03 2.04
CA GLY A 71 -4.59 3.81 1.32
C GLY A 71 -3.81 4.06 0.01
N SER A 72 -3.63 5.32 -0.41
CA SER A 72 -2.79 5.65 -1.55
C SER A 72 -1.30 5.46 -1.23
N TYR A 73 -0.45 5.43 -2.26
CA TYR A 73 1.01 5.33 -2.10
C TYR A 73 1.73 6.09 -3.22
N PRO A 74 2.92 6.67 -2.96
CA PRO A 74 3.66 7.44 -3.95
C PRO A 74 4.22 6.54 -5.05
N LYS A 75 4.19 7.03 -6.29
CA LYS A 75 4.78 6.40 -7.47
C LYS A 75 5.41 7.45 -8.37
N ASP A 76 6.61 7.17 -8.87
CA ASP A 76 7.42 8.06 -9.71
C ASP A 76 7.52 9.50 -9.18
N LYS A 77 7.71 9.64 -7.86
CA LYS A 77 7.76 10.94 -7.20
C LYS A 77 8.64 10.93 -5.96
N PHE A 78 9.09 12.13 -5.61
CA PHE A 78 9.59 12.41 -4.26
C PHE A 78 8.43 12.45 -3.26
N GLU A 79 8.69 11.97 -2.04
CA GLU A 79 7.77 12.05 -0.91
C GLU A 79 8.55 12.40 0.35
N LYS A 80 8.04 13.34 1.15
CA LYS A 80 8.64 13.71 2.43
C LYS A 80 7.92 12.98 3.56
N ILE A 81 8.60 12.05 4.21
CA ILE A 81 8.04 11.22 5.27
C ILE A 81 8.81 11.51 6.55
N ASN A 82 8.12 11.98 7.59
CA ASN A 82 8.71 12.32 8.90
C ASN A 82 9.93 13.26 8.84
N GLY A 83 9.93 14.20 7.89
CA GLY A 83 11.01 15.17 7.73
C GLY A 83 12.09 14.76 6.72
N THR A 84 12.13 13.49 6.31
CA THR A 84 13.13 12.95 5.39
C THR A 84 12.55 12.78 3.98
N TRP A 85 13.35 13.08 2.96
CA TRP A 85 12.96 12.90 1.56
C TRP A 85 13.34 11.52 1.04
N TYR A 86 12.39 10.89 0.36
CA TYR A 86 12.54 9.61 -0.33
C TYR A 86 12.04 9.74 -1.76
N TYR A 87 12.41 8.80 -2.62
CA TYR A 87 11.85 8.67 -3.97
C TYR A 87 11.31 7.27 -4.20
N PHE A 88 10.12 7.20 -4.81
CA PHE A 88 9.46 5.95 -5.13
C PHE A 88 9.40 5.75 -6.64
N ASP A 89 9.72 4.55 -7.10
CA ASP A 89 9.67 4.19 -8.52
C ASP A 89 8.22 4.05 -9.05
N GLY A 90 8.06 3.72 -10.32
CA GLY A 90 6.74 3.59 -10.95
C GLY A 90 5.88 2.43 -10.40
N SER A 91 6.47 1.49 -9.67
CA SER A 91 5.75 0.44 -8.95
C SER A 91 5.48 0.82 -7.49
N GLY A 92 5.99 1.96 -7.03
CA GLY A 92 5.83 2.47 -5.68
C GLY A 92 6.88 1.94 -4.70
N TYR A 93 7.97 1.33 -5.18
CA TYR A 93 9.07 0.93 -4.32
C TYR A 93 10.04 2.07 -4.10
N MET A 94 10.45 2.25 -2.85
CA MET A 94 11.44 3.22 -2.43
C MET A 94 12.81 2.89 -3.05
N LEU A 95 13.46 3.89 -3.63
CA LEU A 95 14.84 3.78 -4.08
C LEU A 95 15.78 3.75 -2.87
N ALA A 96 16.70 2.80 -2.86
CA ALA A 96 17.79 2.70 -1.88
C ALA A 96 19.09 2.31 -2.60
N ASP A 97 20.20 2.91 -2.19
CA ASP A 97 21.53 2.78 -2.80
C ASP A 97 21.51 3.03 -4.32
N ARG A 98 20.83 4.12 -4.73
CA ARG A 98 20.57 4.40 -6.15
C ARG A 98 20.65 5.88 -6.48
N TRP A 99 21.12 6.14 -7.70
CA TRP A 99 21.04 7.43 -8.36
C TRP A 99 19.70 7.59 -9.07
N LYS A 100 19.15 8.81 -9.06
CA LYS A 100 17.98 9.22 -9.84
C LYS A 100 18.26 10.55 -10.52
N LYS A 101 18.18 10.56 -11.85
CA LYS A 101 18.05 11.82 -12.59
C LYS A 101 16.58 12.24 -12.58
N TYR A 102 16.29 13.43 -12.12
CA TYR A 102 14.92 13.94 -12.05
C TYR A 102 14.59 14.82 -13.28
N THR A 103 13.31 15.21 -13.40
CA THR A 103 12.79 15.93 -14.57
C THR A 103 13.31 17.36 -14.69
N ASP A 104 13.84 17.92 -13.59
CA ASP A 104 14.57 19.19 -13.57
C ASP A 104 16.00 19.09 -14.14
N GLY A 105 16.48 17.88 -14.42
CA GLY A 105 17.80 17.60 -14.96
C GLY A 105 18.87 17.31 -13.90
N ASN A 106 18.56 17.46 -12.61
CA ASN A 106 19.48 17.24 -11.50
C ASN A 106 19.63 15.76 -11.15
N TRP A 107 20.75 15.42 -10.49
CA TRP A 107 21.03 14.07 -10.02
C TRP A 107 20.90 14.00 -8.50
N TYR A 108 20.08 13.06 -8.05
CA TYR A 108 19.84 12.78 -6.65
C TYR A 108 20.41 11.40 -6.32
N TRP A 109 20.86 11.24 -5.08
CA TRP A 109 21.28 9.94 -4.56
C TRP A 109 20.51 9.59 -3.30
N PHE A 110 20.05 8.35 -3.22
CA PHE A 110 19.37 7.78 -2.05
C PHE A 110 20.26 6.73 -1.41
N ASP A 111 20.48 6.86 -0.11
CA ASP A 111 21.34 5.94 0.63
C ASP A 111 20.69 4.58 0.88
N ASN A 112 21.34 3.71 1.66
CA ASN A 112 20.82 2.38 1.97
C ASN A 112 19.49 2.39 2.73
N SER A 113 19.20 3.46 3.49
CA SER A 113 17.91 3.69 4.14
C SER A 113 16.88 4.33 3.21
N GLY A 114 17.29 4.71 2.00
CA GLY A 114 16.48 5.44 1.03
C GLY A 114 16.40 6.94 1.27
N GLU A 115 17.16 7.47 2.24
CA GLU A 115 17.17 8.89 2.51
C GLU A 115 17.90 9.62 1.39
N MET A 116 17.31 10.71 0.90
CA MET A 116 17.95 11.59 -0.06
C MET A 116 19.20 12.22 0.56
N ALA A 117 20.33 12.09 -0.12
CA ALA A 117 21.57 12.71 0.34
C ALA A 117 21.55 14.23 0.24
N THR A 118 22.12 14.84 1.27
CA THR A 118 22.58 16.22 1.31
C THR A 118 24.02 16.26 1.83
N GLY A 119 24.76 17.32 1.50
CA GLY A 119 26.15 17.49 1.88
C GLY A 119 27.12 16.52 1.18
N TRP A 120 28.29 16.30 1.79
CA TRP A 120 29.31 15.41 1.25
C TRP A 120 28.98 13.93 1.46
N LYS A 121 29.02 13.15 0.38
CA LYS A 121 28.88 11.69 0.41
C LYS A 121 29.97 11.02 -0.39
N LYS A 122 30.50 9.91 0.14
CA LYS A 122 31.43 9.03 -0.58
C LYS A 122 30.65 7.88 -1.18
N ILE A 123 30.56 7.83 -2.51
CA ILE A 123 29.78 6.85 -3.28
C ILE A 123 30.73 6.16 -4.26
N ALA A 124 30.86 4.84 -4.18
CA ALA A 124 31.76 4.05 -5.02
C ALA A 124 33.19 4.65 -5.13
N GLU A 125 33.79 4.94 -3.97
CA GLU A 125 35.14 5.54 -3.83
C GLU A 125 35.32 6.97 -4.38
N LYS A 126 34.23 7.64 -4.79
CA LYS A 126 34.25 9.04 -5.24
C LYS A 126 33.45 9.92 -4.30
N TRP A 127 33.90 11.17 -4.12
CA TRP A 127 33.18 12.16 -3.32
C TRP A 127 32.24 12.98 -4.20
N TYR A 128 31.01 13.12 -3.73
CA TYR A 128 29.97 13.95 -4.33
C TYR A 128 29.45 14.90 -3.25
N TYR A 129 29.10 16.11 -3.67
CA TYR A 129 28.43 17.09 -2.81
C TYR A 129 27.03 17.31 -3.34
N PHE A 130 26.05 17.22 -2.45
CA PHE A 130 24.64 17.50 -2.72
C PHE A 130 24.23 18.76 -1.95
N ASN A 131 23.48 19.66 -2.57
CA ASN A 131 22.99 20.86 -1.88
C ASN A 131 21.89 20.54 -0.84
N GLU A 132 21.32 21.56 -0.20
CA GLU A 132 20.27 21.38 0.82
C GLU A 132 18.98 20.78 0.23
N GLU A 133 18.76 20.96 -1.07
CA GLU A 133 17.68 20.36 -1.85
C GLU A 133 18.02 18.97 -2.42
N GLY A 134 19.25 18.48 -2.21
CA GLY A 134 19.72 17.14 -2.61
C GLY A 134 20.22 16.98 -4.04
N ALA A 135 20.36 18.08 -4.79
CA ALA A 135 20.90 18.13 -6.15
C ALA A 135 22.43 18.24 -6.20
#